data_AF-K1T5F5-F1
#
_entry.id   AF-K1T5F5-F1
#
_cell.length_a   1.000
_cell.length_b   1.000
_cell.length_c   1.000
_cell.angle_alpha   90.00
_cell.angle_beta   90.00
_cell.angle_gamma   90.00
#
_symmetry.space_group_name_H-M   'P 1'
#
loop_
_entity.id
_entity.type
_entity.pdbx_description
1 polymer ?
#
loop_
_entity_poly.entity_id
_entity_poly.type
_entity_poly.pdbx_seq_one_letter_code
_entity_poly.pdbx_strand_id
1 'polypeptide(L)'
;KVIVRKALDGEKITTLDGVERALKPEMLVIADENKPVAVAGVMGGEYSGIMDDTTTIVFESAMFNGVSVRRTAKALGMRTEASARYEKELDATGCLRSLKRALQLVEELDAGDIVGGVVDCDHSDKTPVTLPFEPEWVNNFIGIDVSAEEQKKILEKIDFKVENGVITAPSFRNDIEHQADISEEIARFYGYDKIPDRALSGVADGRYTDRQKLEKLVTDVMLSEGLSEVCTYTFISPKQYDKLRLPADSPRRDSVKIMNPLGEDTS
;
A
#
# COMPACT_ATOMS: atom_id res chain seq x y z
N LYS A 1 -20.01 -12.10 -23.50
CA LYS A 1 -19.49 -12.85 -22.33
C LYS A 1 -18.39 -12.02 -21.69
N VAL A 2 -18.30 -11.97 -20.36
CA VAL A 2 -17.22 -11.28 -19.64
C VAL A 2 -16.36 -12.36 -18.97
N ILE A 3 -15.06 -12.33 -19.23
CA ILE A 3 -14.09 -13.33 -18.75
C ILE A 3 -12.96 -12.61 -18.03
N VAL A 4 -12.84 -12.84 -16.73
CA VAL A 4 -11.69 -12.36 -15.95
C VAL A 4 -10.62 -13.43 -15.97
N ARG A 5 -9.44 -13.10 -16.49
CA ARG A 5 -8.31 -14.03 -16.61
C ARG A 5 -6.98 -13.31 -16.58
N LYS A 6 -5.90 -14.07 -16.45
CA LYS A 6 -4.56 -13.56 -16.71
C LYS A 6 -4.37 -13.26 -18.20
N ALA A 7 -3.52 -12.29 -18.50
CA ALA A 7 -3.13 -12.00 -19.87
C ALA A 7 -2.37 -13.19 -20.47
N LEU A 8 -2.49 -13.36 -21.78
CA LEU A 8 -1.68 -14.32 -22.53
C LEU A 8 -0.31 -13.71 -22.82
N ASP A 9 0.69 -14.56 -23.07
CA ASP A 9 2.02 -14.08 -23.45
C ASP A 9 1.97 -13.33 -24.79
N GLY A 10 2.58 -12.15 -24.82
CA GLY A 10 2.55 -11.25 -25.98
C GLY A 10 1.18 -10.59 -26.26
N GLU A 11 0.19 -10.75 -25.38
CA GLU A 11 -1.12 -10.12 -25.53
C GLU A 11 -1.01 -8.59 -25.44
N LYS A 12 -1.86 -7.88 -26.17
CA LYS A 12 -1.86 -6.42 -26.24
C LYS A 12 -3.25 -5.83 -26.04
N ILE A 13 -3.29 -4.61 -25.56
CA ILE A 13 -4.52 -3.81 -25.46
C ILE A 13 -4.21 -2.34 -25.76
N THR A 14 -5.12 -1.68 -26.47
CA THR A 14 -5.15 -0.21 -26.57
C THR A 14 -6.00 0.33 -25.44
N THR A 15 -5.41 1.10 -24.53
CA THR A 15 -6.12 1.72 -23.41
C THR A 15 -6.87 2.98 -23.83
N LEU A 16 -7.78 3.49 -22.98
CA LEU A 16 -8.59 4.69 -23.25
C LEU A 16 -7.78 5.96 -23.58
N ASP A 17 -6.49 5.99 -23.30
CA ASP A 17 -5.55 7.06 -23.68
C ASP A 17 -5.00 6.90 -25.11
N GLY A 18 -5.47 5.90 -25.87
CA GLY A 18 -5.03 5.60 -27.24
C GLY A 18 -3.67 4.91 -27.32
N VAL A 19 -3.07 4.51 -26.19
CA VAL A 19 -1.74 3.89 -26.15
C VAL A 19 -1.86 2.36 -26.22
N GLU A 20 -1.17 1.74 -27.19
CA GLU A 20 -1.02 0.28 -27.24
C GLU A 20 -0.03 -0.20 -26.18
N ARG A 21 -0.44 -1.19 -25.38
CA ARG A 21 0.34 -1.71 -24.26
C ARG A 21 0.52 -3.21 -24.38
N ALA A 22 1.77 -3.66 -24.26
CA ALA A 22 2.10 -5.07 -24.15
C ALA A 22 1.81 -5.55 -22.73
N LEU A 23 0.99 -6.59 -22.63
CA LEU A 23 0.60 -7.20 -21.37
C LEU A 23 1.55 -8.35 -21.04
N LYS A 24 1.77 -8.56 -19.74
CA LYS A 24 2.57 -9.67 -19.24
C LYS A 24 1.66 -10.74 -18.62
N PRO A 25 2.03 -12.03 -18.64
CA PRO A 25 1.18 -13.12 -18.15
C PRO A 25 0.75 -13.02 -16.68
N GLU A 26 1.44 -12.24 -15.85
CA GLU A 26 1.04 -11.95 -14.48
C GLU A 26 -0.10 -10.92 -14.35
N MET A 27 -0.38 -10.15 -15.39
CA MET A 27 -1.40 -9.09 -15.38
C MET A 27 -2.80 -9.69 -15.51
N LEU A 28 -3.75 -9.13 -14.78
CA LEU A 28 -5.15 -9.53 -14.87
C LEU A 28 -5.88 -8.65 -15.90
N VAL A 29 -6.67 -9.28 -16.76
CA VAL A 29 -7.49 -8.60 -17.76
C VAL A 29 -8.95 -9.00 -17.63
N ILE A 30 -9.81 -8.10 -18.09
CA ILE A 30 -11.20 -8.38 -18.39
C ILE A 30 -11.28 -8.52 -19.89
N ALA A 31 -11.76 -9.66 -20.36
CA ALA A 31 -11.80 -10.01 -21.77
C ALA A 31 -13.21 -10.39 -22.21
N ASP A 32 -13.50 -10.16 -23.48
CA ASP A 32 -14.60 -10.85 -24.14
C ASP A 32 -14.12 -12.23 -24.63
N GLU A 33 -14.85 -12.87 -25.54
CA GLU A 33 -14.49 -14.20 -26.06
C GLU A 33 -13.24 -14.19 -26.93
N ASN A 34 -12.82 -13.02 -27.42
CA ASN A 34 -11.77 -12.86 -28.42
C ASN A 34 -10.56 -12.09 -27.89
N LYS A 35 -10.75 -11.01 -27.12
CA LYS A 35 -9.69 -10.07 -26.75
C LYS A 35 -9.91 -9.39 -25.39
N PRO A 36 -8.85 -8.85 -24.78
CA PRO A 36 -8.96 -7.97 -23.62
C PRO A 36 -9.76 -6.71 -23.96
N VAL A 37 -10.67 -6.35 -23.06
CA VAL A 37 -11.43 -5.10 -23.09
C VAL A 37 -10.99 -4.15 -21.98
N ALA A 38 -10.33 -4.62 -20.92
CA ALA A 38 -9.74 -3.75 -19.90
C ALA A 38 -8.55 -4.42 -19.20
N VAL A 39 -7.64 -3.59 -18.67
CA VAL A 39 -6.65 -4.01 -17.68
C VAL A 39 -7.32 -3.92 -16.30
N ALA A 40 -7.56 -5.07 -15.69
CA ALA A 40 -8.40 -5.20 -14.50
C ALA A 40 -7.88 -4.31 -13.35
N GLY A 41 -8.74 -3.41 -12.87
CA GLY A 41 -8.42 -2.49 -11.78
C GLY A 41 -7.42 -1.36 -12.14
N VAL A 42 -7.02 -1.22 -13.40
CA VAL A 42 -6.08 -0.17 -13.83
C VAL A 42 -6.73 0.79 -14.81
N MET A 43 -7.17 0.30 -15.97
CA MET A 43 -7.68 1.14 -17.06
C MET A 43 -8.58 0.34 -18.01
N GLY A 44 -9.66 0.96 -18.47
CA GLY A 44 -10.47 0.43 -19.56
C GLY A 44 -9.72 0.42 -20.90
N GLY A 45 -10.14 -0.45 -21.80
CA GLY A 45 -9.73 -0.41 -23.19
C GLY A 45 -10.46 0.69 -23.95
N GLU A 46 -9.84 1.16 -25.03
CA GLU A 46 -10.41 2.18 -25.91
C GLU A 46 -11.81 1.80 -26.41
N TYR A 47 -11.96 0.57 -26.90
CA TYR A 47 -13.20 0.05 -27.49
C TYR A 47 -14.28 -0.35 -26.48
N SER A 48 -14.00 -0.27 -25.18
CA SER A 48 -14.99 -0.44 -24.11
C SER A 48 -15.36 0.88 -23.43
N GLY A 49 -14.82 2.00 -23.91
CA GLY A 49 -15.20 3.32 -23.43
C GLY A 49 -16.63 3.69 -23.82
N ILE A 50 -17.26 4.55 -23.02
CA ILE A 50 -18.55 5.16 -23.36
C ILE A 50 -18.26 6.28 -24.37
N MET A 51 -18.92 6.20 -25.52
CA MET A 51 -18.85 7.17 -26.62
C MET A 51 -20.20 7.90 -26.77
N ASP A 52 -20.23 8.98 -27.55
CA ASP A 52 -21.43 9.80 -27.76
C ASP A 52 -22.64 9.02 -28.33
N ASP A 53 -22.37 7.92 -29.04
CA ASP A 53 -23.39 7.04 -29.64
C ASP A 53 -23.71 5.80 -28.77
N THR A 54 -23.17 5.70 -27.56
CA THR A 54 -23.40 4.56 -26.67
C THR A 54 -24.82 4.62 -26.09
N THR A 55 -25.64 3.63 -26.45
CA THR A 55 -27.03 3.52 -25.99
C THR A 55 -27.24 2.47 -24.91
N THR A 56 -26.29 1.56 -24.73
CA THR A 56 -26.38 0.46 -23.76
C THR A 56 -25.08 0.37 -22.98
N ILE A 57 -25.18 0.43 -21.66
CA ILE A 57 -24.03 0.41 -20.75
C ILE A 57 -24.12 -0.81 -19.84
N VAL A 58 -22.98 -1.47 -19.63
CA VAL A 58 -22.82 -2.50 -18.60
C VAL A 58 -22.00 -1.89 -17.47
N PHE A 59 -22.56 -1.88 -16.26
CA PHE A 59 -21.83 -1.44 -15.08
C PHE A 59 -20.98 -2.58 -14.52
N GLU A 60 -19.70 -2.30 -14.27
CA GLU A 60 -18.79 -3.18 -13.55
C GLU A 60 -18.59 -2.65 -12.13
N SER A 61 -18.73 -3.52 -11.14
CA SER A 61 -18.27 -3.28 -9.78
C SER A 61 -17.50 -4.51 -9.31
N ALA A 62 -16.18 -4.38 -9.26
CA ALA A 62 -15.27 -5.48 -8.96
C ALA A 62 -14.34 -5.15 -7.79
N MET A 63 -13.76 -6.20 -7.19
CA MET A 63 -12.65 -6.11 -6.25
C MET A 63 -11.51 -6.97 -6.82
N PHE A 64 -10.35 -6.35 -7.02
CA PHE A 64 -9.15 -7.04 -7.49
C PHE A 64 -8.08 -7.04 -6.41
N ASN A 65 -7.20 -8.04 -6.44
CA ASN A 65 -6.06 -8.12 -5.53
C ASN A 65 -5.14 -6.90 -5.68
N GLY A 66 -4.95 -6.14 -4.59
CA GLY A 66 -4.22 -4.88 -4.60
C GLY A 66 -2.76 -4.99 -5.03
N VAL A 67 -2.07 -6.07 -4.64
CA VAL A 67 -0.68 -6.33 -5.04
C VAL A 67 -0.58 -6.55 -6.55
N SER A 68 -1.51 -7.33 -7.12
CA SER A 68 -1.58 -7.56 -8.57
C SER A 68 -1.82 -6.27 -9.35
N VAL A 69 -2.79 -5.45 -8.89
CA VAL A 69 -3.09 -4.15 -9.49
C VAL A 69 -1.88 -3.22 -9.41
N ARG A 70 -1.24 -3.11 -8.24
CA ARG A 70 -0.04 -2.29 -8.02
C ARG A 70 1.10 -2.65 -8.97
N ARG A 71 1.38 -3.95 -9.10
CA ARG A 71 2.45 -4.46 -9.98
C ARG A 71 2.13 -4.17 -11.44
N THR A 72 0.88 -4.36 -11.84
CA THR A 72 0.40 -4.10 -13.20
C THR A 72 0.47 -2.62 -13.54
N ALA A 73 -0.08 -1.75 -12.68
CA ALA A 73 -0.01 -0.29 -12.79
C ALA A 73 1.43 0.21 -12.93
N LYS A 74 2.33 -0.24 -12.05
CA LYS A 74 3.75 0.13 -12.10
C LYS A 74 4.44 -0.38 -13.37
N ALA A 75 4.18 -1.61 -13.78
CA ALA A 75 4.79 -2.21 -14.98
C ALA A 75 4.35 -1.51 -16.27
N LEU A 76 3.12 -1.00 -16.30
CA LEU A 76 2.59 -0.23 -17.43
C LEU A 76 2.89 1.27 -17.34
N GLY A 77 3.50 1.74 -16.26
CA GLY A 77 3.75 3.16 -16.02
C GLY A 77 2.47 3.98 -15.85
N MET A 78 1.39 3.37 -15.36
CA MET A 78 0.07 3.98 -15.24
C MET A 78 -0.48 3.80 -13.84
N ARG A 79 -0.65 4.90 -13.12
CA ARG A 79 -1.38 4.91 -11.84
C ARG A 79 -2.63 5.76 -12.00
N THR A 80 -3.80 5.15 -11.83
CA THR A 80 -5.11 5.81 -11.95
C THR A 80 -5.74 5.95 -10.57
N GLU A 81 -6.81 6.74 -10.47
CA GLU A 81 -7.63 6.83 -9.25
C GLU A 81 -8.18 5.45 -8.84
N ALA A 82 -8.61 4.65 -9.82
CA ALA A 82 -9.06 3.28 -9.59
C ALA A 82 -7.93 2.40 -9.05
N SER A 83 -6.77 2.39 -9.73
CA SER A 83 -5.64 1.54 -9.30
C SER A 83 -5.15 1.92 -7.91
N ALA A 84 -5.11 3.21 -7.59
CA ALA A 84 -4.72 3.72 -6.27
C ALA A 84 -5.67 3.28 -5.14
N ARG A 85 -6.95 3.04 -5.45
CA ARG A 85 -7.94 2.52 -4.49
C ARG A 85 -7.80 1.01 -4.32
N TYR A 86 -7.69 0.26 -5.42
CA TYR A 86 -7.45 -1.20 -5.35
C TYR A 86 -6.13 -1.54 -4.65
N GLU A 87 -5.08 -0.73 -4.85
CA GLU A 87 -3.78 -0.84 -4.16
C GLU A 87 -3.90 -0.85 -2.63
N LYS A 88 -4.96 -0.22 -2.08
CA LYS A 88 -5.23 -0.11 -0.64
C LYS A 88 -6.26 -1.13 -0.15
N GLU A 89 -6.63 -2.08 -1.01
CA GLU A 89 -7.60 -3.14 -0.77
C GLU A 89 -9.02 -2.62 -0.51
N LEU A 90 -9.95 -2.99 -1.39
CA LEU A 90 -11.36 -2.63 -1.25
C LEU A 90 -12.13 -3.75 -0.58
N ASP A 91 -13.20 -3.38 0.14
CA ASP A 91 -14.16 -4.32 0.69
C ASP A 91 -14.93 -5.03 -0.44
N ALA A 92 -14.71 -6.34 -0.59
CA ALA A 92 -15.40 -7.15 -1.58
C ALA A 92 -16.92 -7.16 -1.36
N THR A 93 -17.38 -7.11 -0.11
CA THR A 93 -18.81 -7.13 0.24
C THR A 93 -19.53 -5.85 -0.19
N GLY A 94 -18.78 -4.76 -0.42
CA GLY A 94 -19.29 -3.47 -0.85
C GLY A 94 -19.66 -3.37 -2.34
N CYS A 95 -19.31 -4.35 -3.17
CA CYS A 95 -19.48 -4.28 -4.63
C CYS A 95 -20.96 -4.11 -5.02
N LEU A 96 -21.85 -4.97 -4.53
CA LEU A 96 -23.27 -4.91 -4.89
C LEU A 96 -23.93 -3.61 -4.42
N ARG A 97 -23.55 -3.11 -3.24
CA ARG A 97 -24.05 -1.82 -2.70
C ARG A 97 -23.63 -0.66 -3.59
N SER A 98 -22.36 -0.65 -4.01
CA SER A 98 -21.81 0.40 -4.86
C SER A 98 -22.44 0.39 -6.25
N LEU A 99 -22.62 -0.80 -6.84
CA LEU A 99 -23.35 -0.98 -8.10
C LEU A 99 -24.77 -0.46 -8.01
N LYS A 100 -25.53 -0.87 -6.99
CA LYS A 100 -26.91 -0.39 -6.79
C LYS A 100 -26.99 1.12 -6.63
N ARG A 101 -26.03 1.75 -5.93
CA ARG A 101 -26.01 3.21 -5.80
C ARG A 101 -25.71 3.90 -7.13
N ALA A 102 -24.81 3.34 -7.95
CA ALA A 102 -24.54 3.87 -9.28
C ALA A 102 -25.78 3.78 -10.18
N LEU A 103 -26.48 2.65 -10.16
CA LEU A 103 -27.73 2.47 -10.90
C LEU A 103 -28.84 3.40 -10.39
N GLN A 104 -28.98 3.56 -9.07
CA GLN A 104 -29.93 4.52 -8.50
C GLN A 104 -29.66 5.96 -8.98
N LEU A 105 -28.39 6.35 -9.13
CA LEU A 105 -28.03 7.66 -9.67
C LEU A 105 -28.41 7.81 -11.15
N VAL A 106 -28.37 6.73 -11.93
CA VAL A 106 -28.83 6.75 -13.33
C VAL A 106 -30.33 7.07 -13.39
N GLU A 107 -31.13 6.46 -12.52
CA GLU A 107 -32.58 6.77 -12.40
C GLU A 107 -32.82 8.19 -11.88
N GLU A 108 -32.13 8.59 -10.80
CA GLU A 108 -32.30 9.92 -10.18
C GLU A 108 -31.93 11.07 -11.13
N LEU A 109 -30.99 10.83 -12.06
CA LEU A 109 -30.53 11.81 -13.03
C LEU A 109 -31.26 11.71 -14.38
N ASP A 110 -32.21 10.80 -14.53
CA ASP A 110 -32.91 10.51 -15.81
C ASP A 110 -31.91 10.23 -16.95
N ALA A 111 -30.81 9.53 -16.62
CA ALA A 111 -29.71 9.27 -17.54
C ALA A 111 -29.87 7.97 -18.34
N GLY A 112 -30.89 7.17 -18.03
CA GLY A 112 -31.22 5.93 -18.74
C GLY A 112 -32.13 5.01 -17.93
N ASP A 113 -32.60 3.96 -18.59
CA ASP A 113 -33.46 2.94 -17.98
C ASP A 113 -32.63 1.76 -17.44
N ILE A 114 -32.85 1.38 -16.18
CA ILE A 114 -32.22 0.18 -15.62
C ILE A 114 -32.91 -1.06 -16.18
N VAL A 115 -32.15 -1.87 -16.92
CA VAL A 115 -32.58 -3.22 -17.30
C VAL A 115 -32.25 -4.19 -16.16
N GLY A 116 -33.22 -5.00 -15.75
CA GLY A 116 -33.04 -5.96 -14.66
C GLY A 116 -32.01 -7.05 -14.98
N GLY A 117 -31.33 -7.53 -13.93
CA GLY A 117 -30.36 -8.62 -14.00
C GLY A 117 -29.02 -8.23 -13.36
N VAL A 118 -28.45 -9.12 -12.55
CA VAL A 118 -27.12 -8.96 -11.96
C VAL A 118 -26.39 -10.28 -12.10
N VAL A 119 -25.16 -10.23 -12.61
CA VAL A 119 -24.23 -11.35 -12.59
C VAL A 119 -23.22 -11.08 -11.49
N ASP A 120 -23.17 -11.96 -10.49
CA ASP A 120 -22.24 -11.85 -9.36
C ASP A 120 -21.35 -13.09 -9.31
N CYS A 121 -20.04 -12.88 -9.31
CA CYS A 121 -19.01 -13.93 -9.26
C CYS A 121 -18.08 -13.64 -8.09
N ASP A 122 -18.54 -14.02 -6.91
CA ASP A 122 -17.86 -13.73 -5.65
C ASP A 122 -17.01 -14.93 -5.18
N HIS A 123 -15.70 -14.70 -5.11
CA HIS A 123 -14.71 -15.65 -4.59
C HIS A 123 -14.03 -15.13 -3.32
N SER A 124 -14.55 -14.07 -2.70
CA SER A 124 -13.99 -13.50 -1.48
C SER A 124 -14.21 -14.41 -0.28
N ASP A 125 -13.26 -14.38 0.66
CA ASP A 125 -13.47 -14.96 1.98
C ASP A 125 -14.42 -14.03 2.77
N LYS A 126 -15.50 -14.61 3.28
CA LYS A 126 -16.53 -13.89 4.06
C LYS A 126 -16.38 -14.09 5.56
N THR A 127 -15.34 -14.80 5.98
CA THR A 127 -15.05 -15.04 7.39
C THR A 127 -14.71 -13.71 8.05
N PRO A 128 -15.53 -13.23 9.01
CA PRO A 128 -15.22 -12.00 9.72
C PRO A 128 -13.95 -12.19 10.55
N VAL A 129 -13.08 -11.18 10.55
CA VAL A 129 -11.95 -11.16 11.47
C VAL A 129 -12.48 -10.96 12.88
N THR A 130 -12.12 -11.88 13.78
CA THR A 130 -12.47 -11.81 15.18
C THR A 130 -11.23 -11.83 16.07
N LEU A 131 -11.28 -11.03 17.14
CA LEU A 131 -10.21 -10.89 18.12
C LEU A 131 -10.82 -10.92 19.53
N PRO A 132 -10.12 -11.41 20.57
CA PRO A 132 -10.62 -11.33 21.93
C PRO A 132 -10.73 -9.86 22.39
N PHE A 133 -11.75 -9.53 23.18
CA PHE A 133 -11.89 -8.20 23.78
C PHE A 133 -11.17 -8.19 25.13
N GLU A 134 -9.96 -7.62 25.18
CA GLU A 134 -9.09 -7.62 26.36
C GLU A 134 -8.70 -6.18 26.80
N PRO A 135 -9.59 -5.42 27.44
CA PRO A 135 -9.35 -4.02 27.77
C PRO A 135 -8.12 -3.75 28.65
N GLU A 136 -7.86 -4.66 29.60
CA GLU A 136 -6.69 -4.57 30.47
C GLU A 136 -5.39 -4.77 29.68
N TRP A 137 -5.40 -5.66 28.69
CA TRP A 137 -4.24 -5.86 27.82
C TRP A 137 -3.95 -4.58 27.03
N VAL A 138 -4.98 -3.96 26.44
CA VAL A 138 -4.85 -2.70 25.68
C VAL A 138 -4.32 -1.57 26.57
N ASN A 139 -4.89 -1.39 27.77
CA ASN A 139 -4.44 -0.38 28.72
C ASN A 139 -2.97 -0.57 29.09
N ASN A 140 -2.55 -1.81 29.34
CA ASN A 140 -1.16 -2.13 29.66
C ASN A 140 -0.22 -1.95 28.47
N PHE A 141 -0.68 -2.29 27.26
CA PHE A 141 0.10 -2.18 26.03
C PHE A 141 0.39 -0.71 25.67
N ILE A 142 -0.62 0.16 25.79
CA ILE A 142 -0.48 1.59 25.47
C ILE A 142 0.09 2.37 26.67
N GLY A 143 -0.23 1.97 27.90
CA GLY A 143 0.07 2.73 29.12
C GLY A 143 -0.99 3.76 29.48
N ILE A 144 -2.27 3.44 29.25
CA ILE A 144 -3.43 4.30 29.56
C ILE A 144 -4.37 3.60 30.54
N ASP A 145 -5.35 4.34 31.07
CA ASP A 145 -6.40 3.82 31.94
C ASP A 145 -7.78 4.19 31.37
N VAL A 146 -8.25 3.40 30.41
CA VAL A 146 -9.56 3.57 29.77
C VAL A 146 -10.44 2.38 30.14
N SER A 147 -11.65 2.65 30.64
CA SER A 147 -12.57 1.59 31.06
C SER A 147 -13.01 0.71 29.87
N ALA A 148 -13.38 -0.53 30.16
CA ALA A 148 -13.89 -1.47 29.15
C ALA A 148 -15.10 -0.90 28.39
N GLU A 149 -15.99 -0.17 29.07
CA GLU A 149 -17.16 0.45 28.46
C GLU A 149 -16.77 1.54 27.45
N GLU A 150 -15.79 2.39 27.78
CA GLU A 150 -15.35 3.45 26.87
C GLU A 150 -14.55 2.88 25.70
N GLN A 151 -13.68 1.89 25.91
CA GLN A 151 -13.00 1.19 24.81
C GLN A 151 -14.01 0.54 23.86
N LYS A 152 -15.02 -0.16 24.41
CA LYS A 152 -16.10 -0.74 23.61
C LYS A 152 -16.85 0.31 22.81
N LYS A 153 -17.21 1.43 23.43
CA LYS A 153 -17.92 2.54 22.77
C LYS A 153 -17.11 3.16 21.64
N ILE A 154 -15.80 3.29 21.82
CA ILE A 154 -14.87 3.75 20.77
C ILE A 154 -14.95 2.80 19.57
N LEU A 155 -14.79 1.49 19.80
CA LEU A 155 -14.82 0.47 18.76
C LEU A 155 -16.19 0.42 18.04
N GLU A 156 -17.29 0.48 18.79
CA GLU A 156 -18.64 0.47 18.20
C GLU A 156 -18.95 1.73 17.38
N LYS A 157 -18.33 2.86 17.70
CA LYS A 157 -18.47 4.11 16.91
C LYS A 157 -17.84 4.00 15.51
N ILE A 158 -16.93 3.06 15.32
CA ILE A 158 -16.28 2.76 14.03
C ILE A 158 -16.68 1.39 13.47
N ASP A 159 -17.91 0.97 13.77
CA ASP A 159 -18.58 -0.21 13.25
C ASP A 159 -17.97 -1.57 13.65
N PHE A 160 -17.07 -1.62 14.63
CA PHE A 160 -16.68 -2.89 15.23
C PHE A 160 -17.80 -3.40 16.13
N LYS A 161 -18.05 -4.70 16.10
CA LYS A 161 -19.01 -5.35 17.01
C LYS A 161 -18.27 -5.93 18.20
N VAL A 162 -18.68 -5.57 19.43
CA VAL A 162 -18.08 -6.11 20.65
C VAL A 162 -19.13 -6.84 21.49
N GLU A 163 -19.12 -8.16 21.46
CA GLU A 163 -20.09 -9.00 22.17
C GLU A 163 -19.43 -10.27 22.73
N ASN A 164 -19.90 -10.74 23.89
CA ASN A 164 -19.43 -11.99 24.52
C ASN A 164 -17.89 -12.10 24.65
N GLY A 165 -17.20 -10.98 24.87
CA GLY A 165 -15.74 -10.94 24.97
C GLY A 165 -15.00 -11.06 23.63
N VAL A 166 -15.68 -10.85 22.50
CA VAL A 166 -15.12 -10.92 21.14
C VAL A 166 -15.38 -9.61 20.40
N ILE A 167 -14.35 -9.11 19.75
CA ILE A 167 -14.38 -8.03 18.77
C ILE A 167 -14.53 -8.66 17.39
N THR A 168 -15.46 -8.16 16.59
CA THR A 168 -15.58 -8.48 15.16
C THR A 168 -15.30 -7.21 14.37
N ALA A 169 -14.30 -7.24 13.49
CA ALA A 169 -13.98 -6.13 12.62
C ALA A 169 -15.00 -6.03 11.47
N PRO A 170 -15.39 -4.82 11.05
CA PRO A 170 -16.22 -4.66 9.86
C PRO A 170 -15.43 -5.06 8.59
N SER A 171 -16.15 -5.51 7.56
CA SER A 171 -15.57 -6.06 6.32
C SER A 171 -14.66 -5.09 5.53
N PHE A 172 -14.78 -3.78 5.77
CA PHE A 172 -13.94 -2.77 5.12
C PHE A 172 -12.63 -2.49 5.87
N ARG A 173 -12.40 -3.13 7.03
CA ARG A 173 -11.18 -3.03 7.83
C ARG A 173 -10.31 -4.27 7.62
N ASN A 174 -9.74 -4.37 6.43
CA ASN A 174 -8.84 -5.46 6.04
C ASN A 174 -7.48 -5.39 6.74
N ASP A 175 -7.20 -4.29 7.43
CA ASP A 175 -5.97 -4.01 8.16
C ASP A 175 -5.94 -4.61 9.58
N ILE A 176 -7.06 -5.12 10.08
CA ILE A 176 -7.15 -5.67 11.44
C ILE A 176 -6.73 -7.14 11.43
N GLU A 177 -5.68 -7.46 12.17
CA GLU A 177 -5.16 -8.83 12.30
C GLU A 177 -4.79 -9.19 13.75
N HIS A 178 -4.44 -8.19 14.58
CA HIS A 178 -3.87 -8.38 15.90
C HIS A 178 -4.45 -7.40 16.93
N GLN A 179 -4.22 -7.69 18.21
CA GLN A 179 -4.59 -6.81 19.32
C GLN A 179 -3.91 -5.43 19.27
N ALA A 180 -2.75 -5.34 18.62
CA ALA A 180 -2.06 -4.07 18.41
C ALA A 180 -2.88 -3.11 17.53
N ASP A 181 -3.60 -3.62 16.53
CA ASP A 181 -4.42 -2.81 15.62
C ASP A 181 -5.64 -2.25 16.35
N ILE A 182 -6.25 -3.06 17.22
CA ILE A 182 -7.31 -2.62 18.13
C ILE A 182 -6.80 -1.54 19.10
N SER A 183 -5.57 -1.69 19.59
CA SER A 183 -4.95 -0.70 20.47
C SER A 183 -4.73 0.63 19.76
N GLU A 184 -4.34 0.63 18.49
CA GLU A 184 -4.22 1.85 17.69
C GLU A 184 -5.58 2.54 17.54
N GLU A 185 -6.66 1.81 17.22
CA GLU A 185 -7.99 2.40 17.14
C GLU A 185 -8.42 3.04 18.45
N ILE A 186 -8.19 2.36 19.58
CA ILE A 186 -8.50 2.89 20.91
C ILE A 186 -7.67 4.13 21.20
N ALA A 187 -6.35 4.08 20.99
CA ALA A 187 -5.45 5.20 21.21
C ALA A 187 -5.84 6.42 20.37
N ARG A 188 -6.18 6.22 19.09
CA ARG A 188 -6.45 7.30 18.13
C ARG A 188 -7.70 8.08 18.51
N PHE A 189 -8.74 7.40 18.98
CA PHE A 189 -9.98 8.04 19.42
C PHE A 189 -9.94 8.53 20.86
N TYR A 190 -9.17 7.87 21.73
CA TYR A 190 -8.88 8.38 23.06
C TYR A 190 -8.14 9.72 22.98
N GLY A 191 -7.15 9.81 22.09
CA GLY A 191 -6.30 10.97 21.84
C GLY A 191 -4.86 10.69 22.25
N TYR A 192 -3.94 10.75 21.30
CA TYR A 192 -2.51 10.50 21.55
C TYR A 192 -1.91 11.52 22.52
N ASP A 193 -2.46 12.73 22.54
CA ASP A 193 -2.09 13.82 23.46
C ASP A 193 -2.38 13.50 24.94
N LYS A 194 -3.25 12.52 25.21
CA LYS A 194 -3.61 12.09 26.57
C LYS A 194 -2.76 10.93 27.06
N ILE A 195 -1.96 10.31 26.18
CA ILE A 195 -1.08 9.21 26.58
C ILE A 195 0.05 9.82 27.42
N PRO A 196 0.23 9.39 28.68
CA PRO A 196 1.21 10.00 29.57
C PRO A 196 2.64 9.70 29.12
N ASP A 197 3.49 10.73 29.13
CA ASP A 197 4.93 10.55 28.97
C ASP A 197 5.49 9.73 30.15
N ARG A 198 6.08 8.58 29.85
CA ARG A 198 6.73 7.75 30.86
C ARG A 198 8.18 7.52 30.48
N ALA A 199 9.09 7.94 31.36
CA ALA A 199 10.49 7.59 31.23
C ALA A 199 10.65 6.05 31.30
N LEU A 200 11.40 5.49 30.37
CA LEU A 200 11.76 4.08 30.40
C LEU A 200 12.52 3.79 31.70
N SER A 201 12.03 2.82 32.47
CA SER A 201 12.67 2.35 33.70
C SER A 201 13.42 1.05 33.43
N GLY A 202 14.67 0.96 33.87
CA GLY A 202 15.50 -0.24 33.74
C GLY A 202 16.95 0.06 34.11
N VAL A 203 17.78 -0.99 34.18
CA VAL A 203 19.22 -0.81 34.37
C VAL A 203 19.85 -0.65 33.00
N ALA A 204 20.32 0.55 32.68
CA ALA A 204 21.07 0.82 31.46
C ALA A 204 22.54 1.05 31.79
N ASP A 205 23.43 0.30 31.15
CA ASP A 205 24.88 0.54 31.16
C ASP A 205 25.28 1.29 29.90
N GLY A 206 24.82 2.54 29.81
CA GLY A 206 25.11 3.43 28.70
C GLY A 206 26.49 4.03 28.83
N ARG A 207 27.48 3.51 28.08
CA ARG A 207 28.82 4.10 27.99
C ARG A 207 29.32 4.13 26.56
N TYR A 208 30.15 5.12 26.25
CA TYR A 208 30.92 5.10 25.01
C TYR A 208 31.90 3.92 25.02
N THR A 209 31.92 3.20 23.91
CA THR A 209 32.98 2.24 23.62
C THR A 209 34.32 2.97 23.49
N ASP A 210 35.42 2.27 23.72
CA ASP A 210 36.74 2.89 23.59
C ASP A 210 37.02 3.38 22.16
N ARG A 211 36.43 2.73 21.15
CA ARG A 211 36.44 3.20 19.76
C ARG A 211 35.74 4.55 19.61
N GLN A 212 34.53 4.72 20.15
CA GLN A 212 33.80 6.00 20.08
C GLN A 212 34.53 7.12 20.82
N LYS A 213 35.16 6.81 21.96
CA LYS A 213 36.01 7.77 22.68
C LYS A 213 37.20 8.20 21.84
N LEU A 214 37.85 7.24 21.17
CA LEU A 214 38.97 7.51 20.27
C LEU A 214 38.54 8.34 19.05
N GLU A 215 37.45 7.99 18.38
CA GLU A 215 36.90 8.74 17.25
C GLU A 215 36.62 10.20 17.66
N LYS A 216 35.96 10.41 18.81
CA LYS A 216 35.73 11.75 19.36
C LYS A 216 37.03 12.51 19.63
N LEU A 217 38.01 11.87 20.27
CA LEU A 217 39.30 12.48 20.55
C LEU A 217 40.01 12.91 19.26
N VAL A 218 40.00 12.06 18.23
CA VAL A 218 40.61 12.38 16.93
C VAL A 218 39.91 13.58 16.30
N THR A 219 38.57 13.61 16.29
CA THR A 219 37.80 14.74 15.78
C THR A 219 38.13 16.03 16.53
N ASP A 220 38.10 16.02 17.86
CA ASP A 220 38.38 17.19 18.70
C ASP A 220 39.78 17.76 18.43
N VAL A 221 40.79 16.88 18.31
CA VAL A 221 42.17 17.29 17.98
C VAL A 221 42.26 17.88 16.57
N MET A 222 41.68 17.24 15.56
CA MET A 222 41.73 17.75 14.17
C MET A 222 41.05 19.11 14.04
N LEU A 223 39.92 19.31 14.72
CA LEU A 223 39.24 20.62 14.77
C LEU A 223 40.11 21.68 15.45
N SER A 224 40.82 21.33 16.52
CA SER A 224 41.71 22.27 17.22
C SER A 224 42.92 22.70 16.39
N GLU A 225 43.36 21.86 15.46
CA GLU A 225 44.43 22.16 14.50
C GLU A 225 43.92 22.91 13.26
N GLY A 226 42.64 23.32 13.23
CA GLY A 226 42.06 24.15 12.19
C GLY A 226 41.50 23.40 10.98
N LEU A 227 41.38 22.07 11.05
CA LEU A 227 40.67 21.31 10.02
C LEU A 227 39.15 21.49 10.17
N SER A 228 38.42 21.35 9.06
CA SER A 228 36.96 21.31 9.05
C SER A 228 36.48 19.90 8.73
N GLU A 229 35.54 19.39 9.52
CA GLU A 229 34.90 18.11 9.24
C GLU A 229 33.93 18.24 8.06
N VAL A 230 33.93 17.24 7.17
CA VAL A 230 33.05 17.18 6.01
C VAL A 230 32.42 15.78 5.92
N CYS A 231 31.12 15.73 5.64
CA CYS A 231 30.42 14.51 5.26
C CYS A 231 30.45 14.36 3.74
N THR A 232 31.20 13.39 3.22
CA THR A 232 31.29 13.11 1.79
C THR A 232 30.28 12.06 1.33
N TYR A 233 29.99 12.00 0.03
CA TYR A 233 29.18 10.93 -0.53
C TYR A 233 29.93 9.58 -0.45
N THR A 234 29.21 8.53 -0.05
CA THR A 234 29.71 7.14 -0.05
C THR A 234 29.74 6.55 -1.46
N PHE A 235 28.86 7.02 -2.35
CA PHE A 235 28.83 6.60 -3.75
C PHE A 235 29.86 7.39 -4.55
N ILE A 236 30.71 6.66 -5.27
CA ILE A 236 31.75 7.23 -6.11
C ILE A 236 31.68 6.61 -7.49
N SER A 237 31.91 7.41 -8.52
CA SER A 237 32.19 6.88 -9.85
C SER A 237 33.46 6.02 -9.83
N PRO A 238 33.53 4.93 -10.62
CA PRO A 238 34.78 4.18 -10.82
C PRO A 238 35.95 5.04 -11.29
N LYS A 239 35.66 6.18 -11.95
CA LYS A 239 36.65 7.19 -12.35
C LYS A 239 37.46 7.77 -11.17
N GLN A 240 36.92 7.72 -9.95
CA GLN A 240 37.62 8.21 -8.75
C GLN A 240 38.84 7.35 -8.40
N TYR A 241 38.81 6.04 -8.66
CA TYR A 241 39.99 5.18 -8.45
C TYR A 241 41.16 5.60 -9.34
N ASP A 242 40.89 6.06 -10.55
CA ASP A 242 41.89 6.57 -11.49
C ASP A 242 42.45 7.92 -11.03
N LYS A 243 41.59 8.82 -10.53
CA LYS A 243 42.00 10.10 -9.93
C LYS A 243 42.90 9.91 -8.71
N LEU A 244 42.63 8.89 -7.89
CA LEU A 244 43.47 8.46 -6.77
C LEU A 244 44.73 7.70 -7.21
N ARG A 245 44.89 7.45 -8.52
CA ARG A 245 46.02 6.70 -9.12
C ARG A 245 46.19 5.30 -8.53
N LEU A 246 45.09 4.63 -8.19
CA LEU A 246 45.14 3.24 -7.74
C LEU A 246 45.54 2.32 -8.91
N PRO A 247 46.40 1.32 -8.70
CA PRO A 247 46.67 0.28 -9.70
C PRO A 247 45.39 -0.40 -10.19
N ALA A 248 45.37 -0.86 -11.44
CA ALA A 248 44.19 -1.48 -12.05
C ALA A 248 43.80 -2.81 -11.36
N ASP A 249 44.79 -3.52 -10.80
CA ASP A 249 44.67 -4.77 -10.06
C ASP A 249 44.51 -4.57 -8.54
N SER A 250 44.39 -3.32 -8.07
CA SER A 250 44.22 -3.03 -6.65
C SER A 250 42.91 -3.63 -6.13
N PRO A 251 42.93 -4.44 -5.05
CA PRO A 251 41.72 -4.97 -4.41
C PRO A 251 40.73 -3.88 -3.98
N ARG A 252 41.21 -2.65 -3.74
CA ARG A 252 40.35 -1.49 -3.40
C ARG A 252 39.43 -1.02 -4.55
N ARG A 253 39.62 -1.52 -5.78
CA ARG A 253 38.71 -1.28 -6.91
C ARG A 253 37.54 -2.26 -6.94
N ASP A 254 37.60 -3.34 -6.15
CA ASP A 254 36.49 -4.26 -5.97
C ASP A 254 35.48 -3.67 -4.98
N SER A 255 34.53 -2.91 -5.52
CA SER A 255 33.50 -2.22 -4.75
C SER A 255 32.12 -2.75 -5.07
N VAL A 256 31.24 -2.68 -4.06
CA VAL A 256 29.84 -3.06 -4.19
C VAL A 256 29.15 -2.11 -5.15
N LYS A 257 28.63 -2.64 -6.26
CA LYS A 257 27.90 -1.88 -7.27
C LYS A 257 26.41 -1.88 -6.97
N ILE A 258 25.78 -0.71 -7.06
CA ILE A 258 24.34 -0.60 -6.90
C ILE A 258 23.63 -0.91 -8.22
N MET A 259 22.47 -1.58 -8.15
CA MET A 259 21.74 -2.02 -9.35
C MET A 259 21.12 -0.85 -10.13
N ASN A 260 20.67 0.20 -9.43
CA ASN A 260 19.94 1.32 -10.02
C ASN A 260 20.53 2.65 -9.52
N PRO A 261 21.74 3.05 -9.98
CA PRO A 261 22.34 4.31 -9.59
C PRO A 261 21.53 5.50 -10.12
N LEU A 262 21.54 6.60 -9.38
CA LEU A 262 20.89 7.85 -9.81
C LEU A 262 21.63 8.52 -10.99
N GLY A 263 22.92 8.21 -11.17
CA GLY A 263 23.74 8.64 -12.30
C GLY A 263 25.13 7.98 -12.29
N GLU A 264 25.91 8.23 -13.34
CA GLU A 264 27.27 7.68 -13.51
C GLU A 264 28.27 8.14 -12.43
N ASP A 265 28.00 9.29 -11.81
CA ASP A 265 28.85 9.83 -10.75
C ASP A 265 28.63 9.13 -9.40
N THR A 266 27.56 8.33 -9.27
CA THR A 266 27.16 7.62 -8.06
C THR A 266 26.99 6.11 -8.29
N SER A 267 27.61 5.55 -9.34
CA SER A 267 27.40 4.16 -9.81
C SER A 267 28.39 3.16 -9.26
#